data_AF-A0A251XNJ6-F1
#
_entry.id   AF-A0A251XNJ6-F1
#
_cell.length_a   1.000
_cell.length_b   1.000
_cell.length_c   1.000
_cell.angle_alpha   90.00
_cell.angle_beta   90.00
_cell.angle_gamma   90.00
#
_symmetry.space_group_name_H-M   'P 1'
#
loop_
_entity.id
_entity.type
_entity.pdbx_description
1 polymer ?
#
loop_
_entity_poly.entity_id
_entity_poly.type
_entity_poly.pdbx_seq_one_letter_code
_entity_poly.pdbx_strand_id
1 'polypeptide(L)' 'MGLVVLDDLEDPGVLFDLRLAEAARGRGLGVPVVRALTDHVFGSYPHVTRVEAQTRDDNRAMRRVLVRAAS' A
#
# COMPACT_ATOMS: atom_id res chain seq x y z
N MET A 1 14.33 0.85 4.35
CA MET A 1 13.52 0.11 5.33
C MET A 1 12.28 0.92 5.65
N GLY A 2 11.13 0.30 5.92
CA GLY A 2 9.83 0.95 6.13
C GLY A 2 8.87 -0.01 6.82
N LEU A 3 7.62 0.42 7.01
CA LEU A 3 6.56 -0.37 7.65
C LEU A 3 5.31 -0.36 6.76
N VAL A 4 4.63 -1.49 6.72
CA VAL A 4 3.25 -1.62 6.25
C VAL A 4 2.42 -2.14 7.41
N VAL A 5 1.24 -1.55 7.61
CA VAL A 5 0.20 -2.08 8.50
C VAL A 5 -0.97 -2.54 7.63
N LEU A 6 -1.52 -3.71 7.94
CA LEU A 6 -2.71 -4.28 7.32
C LEU A 6 -3.80 -4.41 8.38
N ASP A 7 -4.95 -3.84 8.11
CA ASP A 7 -6.14 -3.89 8.96
C ASP A 7 -7.25 -4.67 8.24
N ASP A 8 -8.19 -5.23 9.01
CA ASP A 8 -9.36 -5.96 8.50
C ASP A 8 -9.02 -7.18 7.62
N LEU A 9 -7.94 -7.90 7.94
CA LEU A 9 -7.49 -9.09 7.18
C LEU A 9 -8.49 -10.24 7.11
N GLU A 10 -9.49 -10.27 7.98
CA GLU A 10 -10.56 -11.27 7.97
C GLU A 10 -11.70 -10.89 7.01
N ASP A 11 -11.75 -9.65 6.54
CA ASP A 11 -12.79 -9.14 5.66
C ASP A 11 -12.39 -9.24 4.17
N PRO A 12 -13.37 -9.17 3.24
CA PRO A 12 -13.08 -9.09 1.81
C PRO A 12 -12.35 -7.81 1.39
N GLY A 13 -12.39 -6.77 2.22
CA GLY A 13 -11.75 -5.48 1.98
C GLY A 13 -10.66 -5.21 3.02
N VAL A 14 -9.40 -5.25 2.60
CA VAL A 14 -8.25 -5.03 3.49
C VAL A 14 -7.74 -3.60 3.35
N LEU A 15 -7.55 -2.92 4.47
CA LEU A 15 -6.95 -1.59 4.50
C LEU A 15 -5.44 -1.68 4.75
N PHE A 16 -4.65 -0.83 4.10
CA PHE A 16 -3.24 -0.66 4.45
C PHE A 16 -2.81 0.80 4.66
N ASP A 17 -1.80 0.96 5.53
CA ASP A 17 -0.99 2.18 5.69
C ASP A 17 0.48 1.84 5.36
N LEU A 18 1.10 2.62 4.46
CA LEU A 18 2.49 2.45 4.06
C LEU A 18 3.35 3.63 4.52
N ARG A 19 4.42 3.33 5.27
CA ARG A 19 5.41 4.31 5.72
C ARG A 19 6.81 3.91 5.30
N LEU A 20 7.37 4.67 4.37
CA LEU A 20 8.79 4.56 4.05
C LEU A 20 9.62 5.41 5.02
N ALA A 21 10.69 4.84 5.57
CA ALA A 21 11.66 5.62 6.33
C ALA A 21 12.27 6.70 5.42
N GLU A 22 12.69 7.81 6.03
CA GLU A 22 13.16 8.99 5.30
C GLU A 22 14.27 8.68 4.30
N ALA A 23 15.25 7.87 4.71
CA ALA A 23 16.36 7.44 3.86
C ALA A 23 15.93 6.63 2.61
N ALA A 24 14.70 6.09 2.59
CA ALA A 24 14.15 5.35 1.46
C ALA A 24 13.27 6.22 0.53
N ARG A 25 12.91 7.44 0.94
CA ARG A 25 12.06 8.35 0.15
C ARG A 25 12.85 8.94 -1.03
N GLY A 26 12.12 9.44 -2.04
CA GLY A 26 12.73 10.04 -3.23
C GLY A 26 13.38 9.05 -4.21
N ARG A 27 13.40 7.75 -3.88
CA ARG A 27 14.06 6.69 -4.69
C ARG A 27 13.12 5.91 -5.61
N GLY A 28 11.89 6.39 -5.81
CA GLY A 28 10.89 5.72 -6.66
C GLY A 28 10.32 4.40 -6.10
N LEU A 29 10.60 4.05 -4.84
CA LEU A 29 10.23 2.75 -4.25
C LEU A 29 8.74 2.58 -3.95
N GLY A 30 7.96 3.66 -3.91
CA GLY A 30 6.56 3.61 -3.49
C GLY A 30 5.69 2.69 -4.37
N VAL A 31 5.75 2.84 -5.70
CA VAL A 31 4.92 2.03 -6.61
C VAL A 31 5.30 0.55 -6.57
N PRO A 32 6.59 0.16 -6.67
CA PRO A 32 6.99 -1.23 -6.53
C PRO A 32 6.55 -1.85 -5.21
N VAL A 33 6.64 -1.12 -4.09
CA VAL A 33 6.23 -1.61 -2.77
C VAL A 33 4.72 -1.83 -2.70
N VAL A 34 3.91 -0.89 -3.19
CA VAL A 34 2.45 -1.06 -3.19
C VAL A 34 2.03 -2.26 -4.05
N ARG A 35 2.60 -2.43 -5.24
CA ARG A 35 2.29 -3.59 -6.10
C ARG A 35 2.67 -4.91 -5.43
N ALA A 36 3.90 -5.00 -4.91
CA ALA A 36 4.35 -6.20 -4.21
C ALA A 36 3.49 -6.53 -2.97
N LEU A 37 3.04 -5.50 -2.24
CA LEU A 37 2.11 -5.68 -1.12
C LEU A 37 0.77 -6.22 -1.60
N THR A 38 0.17 -5.61 -2.61
CA THR A 38 -1.13 -6.03 -3.16
C THR A 38 -1.08 -7.45 -3.70
N ASP A 39 -0.03 -7.81 -4.43
CA ASP A 39 0.20 -9.18 -4.93
C ASP A 39 0.30 -10.17 -3.76
N HIS A 40 1.03 -9.80 -2.70
CA HIS A 40 1.15 -10.64 -1.51
C HIS A 40 -0.18 -10.83 -0.78
N VAL A 41 -0.99 -9.78 -0.62
CA VAL A 41 -2.28 -9.86 0.04
C VAL A 41 -3.23 -10.77 -0.74
N PHE A 42 -3.43 -10.53 -2.03
CA PHE A 42 -4.32 -11.37 -2.84
C PHE A 42 -3.83 -12.82 -2.96
N GLY A 43 -2.51 -13.04 -3.02
CA GLY A 43 -1.94 -14.38 -3.07
C GLY A 43 -2.05 -15.15 -1.75
N SER A 44 -2.03 -14.45 -0.61
CA SER A 44 -2.01 -15.09 0.71
C SER A 44 -3.41 -15.20 1.35
N TYR A 45 -4.35 -14.35 0.94
CA TYR A 45 -5.68 -14.25 1.51
C TYR A 45 -6.76 -14.33 0.41
N PRO A 46 -7.16 -15.54 -0.02
CA PRO A 46 -8.05 -15.73 -1.18
C PRO A 46 -9.45 -15.12 -1.04
N HIS A 47 -9.91 -14.84 0.19
CA HIS A 47 -11.20 -14.18 0.43
C HIS A 47 -11.15 -12.67 0.20
N VAL A 48 -9.96 -12.08 0.14
CA VAL A 48 -9.78 -10.65 -0.10
C VAL A 48 -10.06 -10.35 -1.56
N THR A 49 -11.04 -9.49 -1.81
CA THR A 49 -11.45 -9.06 -3.15
C THR A 49 -11.14 -7.59 -3.42
N ARG A 50 -10.75 -6.85 -2.38
CA ARG A 50 -10.42 -5.43 -2.46
C ARG A 50 -9.31 -5.07 -1.48
N VAL A 51 -8.40 -4.20 -1.94
CA VAL A 51 -7.40 -3.57 -1.08
C VAL A 51 -7.61 -2.06 -1.13
N GLU A 52 -7.65 -1.44 0.04
CA GLU A 52 -7.81 -0.01 0.24
C GLU A 52 -6.54 0.58 0.85
N ALA A 53 -6.31 1.86 0.59
CA ALA A 53 -5.19 2.58 1.18
C ALA A 53 -5.69 3.89 1.77
N GLN A 54 -5.25 4.21 2.98
CA GLN A 54 -5.43 5.54 3.56
C GLN A 54 -4.13 6.33 3.51
N THR A 55 -4.26 7.62 3.19
CA THR A 55 -3.17 8.57 3.29
C THR A 55 -3.73 9.93 3.68
N ARG A 56 -2.93 10.73 4.41
CA ARG A 56 -3.25 12.13 4.69
C ARG A 56 -3.42 12.91 3.38
N ASP A 57 -4.35 13.88 3.38
CA ASP A 57 -4.68 14.67 2.18
C ASP A 57 -3.50 15.49 1.65
N ASP A 58 -2.66 16.01 2.57
CA ASP A 58 -1.45 16.77 2.27
C ASP A 58 -0.29 15.90 1.73
N ASN A 59 -0.38 14.58 1.83
CA ASN A 59 0.64 13.65 1.35
C ASN A 59 0.53 13.41 -0.16
N ARG A 60 0.81 14.46 -0.93
CA ARG A 60 0.78 14.42 -2.40
C ARG A 60 1.70 13.35 -2.99
N ALA A 61 2.80 13.02 -2.31
CA ALA A 61 3.72 11.98 -2.75
C ALA A 61 3.04 10.59 -2.73
N MET A 62 2.42 10.22 -1.61
CA MET A 62 1.72 8.94 -1.50
C MET A 62 0.47 8.88 -2.38
N ARG A 63 -0.30 9.97 -2.48
CA ARG A 63 -1.46 10.04 -3.39
C ARG A 63 -1.06 9.71 -4.84
N ARG A 64 0.06 10.26 -5.32
CA ARG A 64 0.59 9.94 -6.65
C ARG A 64 1.08 8.49 -6.78
N VAL A 65 1.62 7.92 -5.71
CA VAL A 65 2.01 6.50 -5.69
C VAL A 65 0.79 5.61 -5.82
N LEU A 66 -0.26 5.85 -5.04
CA LEU A 66 -1.50 5.07 -5.05
C LEU A 66 -2.18 5.11 -6.43
N VAL A 67 -2.32 6.30 -7.03
CA VAL A 67 -2.88 6.44 -8.38
C VAL A 67 -2.07 5.66 -9.42
N ARG A 68 -0.74 5.75 -9.38
CA ARG A 68 0.13 5.06 -10.35
C ARG A 68 0.20 3.55 -10.14
N ALA A 69 0.08 3.09 -8.90
CA ALA A 69 0.12 1.67 -8.60
C ALA A 69 -1.18 0.96 -9.04
N ALA A 70 -2.30 1.67 -9.01
CA ALA A 70 -3.62 1.20 -9.46
C ALA A 70 -3.85 1.34 -10.97
N SER A 71 -2.89 1.91 -11.72
CA SER A 71 -2.89 1.97 -13.19
C SER A 71 -2.10 0.82 -13.78
#